data_AF-A0A813W9C7-F1
#
_entry.id   AF-A0A813W9C7-F1
#
_cell.length_a   1.000
_cell.length_b   1.000
_cell.length_c   1.000
_cell.angle_alpha   90.00
_cell.angle_beta   90.00
_cell.angle_gamma   90.00
#
_symmetry.space_group_name_H-M   'P 1'
#
loop_
_entity.id
_entity.type
_entity.pdbx_description
1 polymer ?
#
loop_
_entity_poly.entity_id
_entity_poly.type
_entity_poly.pdbx_seq_one_letter_code
_entity_poly.pdbx_strand_id
1 'polypeptide(L)'
;MATSSNYTTRQIAQQNMNTSMNQSLSIYVGNLSFNTIEEDLKRFFNDNCGNVKRVRIIYDNNTRQSRGFGFVYFNTIEAFNDALQLQNCQLDGRELRIAPAETKNSSTPSSSSSSSSTNTTTNTNAAANVTSSVVPQTTNRSRTQVVHCKKSNYDVYIGRPSDWGNPFVIGKDGDRADVIRKYRSWIMRQPDLLARAKNELRGQRIACWCKPEACHGDVLAEIADADEIKQS
;
A
#
# COMPACT_ATOMS: atom_id res chain seq x y z
N MET A 1 4.44 64.65 -6.05
CA MET A 1 4.85 63.84 -7.21
C MET A 1 5.50 62.56 -6.69
N ALA A 2 4.95 61.39 -7.08
CA ALA A 2 5.41 59.98 -7.04
C ALA A 2 6.40 59.53 -5.94
N THR A 3 6.14 58.62 -4.98
CA THR A 3 5.74 57.19 -4.99
C THR A 3 6.55 56.24 -5.89
N SER A 4 6.92 55.06 -5.33
CA SER A 4 7.57 53.87 -5.93
C SER A 4 9.11 53.83 -5.70
N SER A 5 9.79 52.77 -5.24
CA SER A 5 9.48 51.34 -5.08
C SER A 5 10.43 50.75 -4.03
N ASN A 6 9.90 50.20 -2.92
CA ASN A 6 10.64 49.33 -2.00
C ASN A 6 9.95 47.97 -1.87
N TYR A 7 9.57 47.39 -3.00
CA TYR A 7 8.95 46.07 -3.12
C TYR A 7 9.89 45.12 -3.86
N THR A 8 11.06 44.80 -3.30
CA THR A 8 11.86 43.69 -3.86
C THR A 8 12.64 42.88 -2.81
N THR A 9 13.03 43.45 -1.67
CA THR A 9 13.95 42.73 -0.77
C THR A 9 13.28 42.03 0.43
N ARG A 10 11.95 42.15 0.60
CA ARG A 10 11.23 41.40 1.66
C ARG A 10 10.72 40.03 1.25
N GLN A 11 10.82 39.64 -0.03
CA GLN A 11 10.35 38.32 -0.51
C GLN A 11 11.41 37.20 -0.48
N ILE A 12 12.68 37.49 -0.16
CA ILE A 12 13.74 36.47 -0.12
C ILE A 12 13.89 35.86 1.28
N ALA A 13 13.42 36.54 2.34
CA ALA A 13 13.56 36.07 3.72
C ALA A 13 12.51 35.03 4.15
N GLN A 14 11.42 34.84 3.40
CA GLN A 14 10.35 33.90 3.76
C GLN A 14 10.54 32.49 3.17
N GLN A 15 11.53 32.28 2.29
CA GLN A 15 11.76 30.95 1.68
C GLN A 15 12.70 30.04 2.50
N ASN A 16 13.36 30.54 3.55
CA ASN A 16 14.37 29.79 4.30
C ASN A 16 13.98 29.42 5.75
N MET A 17 12.70 29.58 6.13
CA MET A 17 12.18 29.13 7.43
C MET A 17 11.23 27.92 7.35
N ASN A 18 11.22 27.18 6.23
CA ASN A 18 10.52 25.89 6.12
C ASN A 18 11.48 24.68 6.04
N THR A 19 12.78 24.90 6.27
CA THR A 19 13.85 23.92 6.00
C THR A 19 14.16 23.02 7.20
N SER A 20 13.56 23.25 8.38
CA SER A 20 13.85 22.43 9.57
C SER A 20 12.82 21.32 9.86
N MET A 21 11.75 21.20 9.05
CA MET A 21 10.84 20.05 9.00
C MET A 21 11.01 19.29 7.68
N ASN A 22 12.20 19.36 7.06
CA ASN A 22 12.51 18.62 5.83
C ASN A 22 12.71 17.14 6.15
N GLN A 23 11.61 16.44 6.47
CA GLN A 23 11.42 15.11 5.92
C GLN A 23 11.54 15.30 4.42
N SER A 24 12.74 15.08 3.92
CA SER A 24 13.04 15.09 2.49
C SER A 24 12.00 14.18 1.86
N LEU A 25 11.05 14.76 1.11
CA LEU A 25 9.88 14.12 0.48
C LEU A 25 10.35 13.11 -0.56
N SER A 26 11.01 12.08 -0.07
CA SER A 26 11.84 11.21 -0.83
C SER A 26 11.87 9.85 -0.15
N ILE A 27 11.71 8.83 -0.98
CA ILE A 27 11.65 7.44 -0.54
C ILE A 27 12.84 6.69 -1.12
N TYR A 28 13.31 5.72 -0.35
CA TYR A 28 14.13 4.63 -0.84
C TYR A 28 13.21 3.59 -1.49
N VAL A 29 13.60 3.10 -2.67
CA VAL A 29 12.93 2.02 -3.38
C VAL A 29 13.96 0.93 -3.69
N GLY A 30 13.82 -0.23 -3.06
CA GLY A 30 14.71 -1.37 -3.20
C GLY A 30 14.03 -2.59 -3.84
N ASN A 31 14.85 -3.60 -4.13
CA ASN A 31 14.47 -4.84 -4.80
C ASN A 31 13.92 -4.64 -6.24
N LEU A 32 14.37 -3.57 -6.90
CA LEU A 32 14.07 -3.30 -8.31
C LEU A 32 14.67 -4.37 -9.21
N SER A 33 14.05 -4.58 -10.37
CA SER A 33 14.69 -5.37 -11.42
C SER A 33 15.92 -4.63 -11.93
N PHE A 34 16.94 -5.39 -12.33
CA PHE A 34 18.14 -4.80 -12.93
C PHE A 34 17.84 -4.08 -14.25
N ASN A 35 16.71 -4.40 -14.87
CA ASN A 35 16.23 -3.81 -16.11
C ASN A 35 15.28 -2.61 -15.89
N THR A 36 14.82 -2.37 -14.65
CA THR A 36 13.91 -1.26 -14.37
C THR A 36 14.66 0.07 -14.55
N ILE A 37 14.12 0.98 -15.37
CA ILE A 37 14.70 2.31 -15.62
C ILE A 37 13.96 3.43 -14.86
N GLU A 38 14.52 4.64 -14.90
CA GLU A 38 13.97 5.80 -14.19
C GLU A 38 12.56 6.15 -14.68
N GLU A 39 12.31 6.00 -15.98
CA GLU A 39 11.01 6.20 -16.61
C GLU A 39 9.94 5.23 -16.08
N ASP A 40 10.28 3.96 -15.86
CA ASP A 40 9.34 2.95 -15.34
C ASP A 40 8.92 3.28 -13.92
N LEU A 41 9.90 3.64 -13.07
CA LEU A 41 9.65 4.10 -11.72
C LEU A 41 8.84 5.39 -11.71
N LYS A 42 9.21 6.35 -12.56
CA LYS A 42 8.52 7.63 -12.66
C LYS A 42 7.07 7.40 -13.07
N ARG A 43 6.80 6.54 -14.05
CA ARG A 43 5.45 6.18 -14.48
C ARG A 43 4.69 5.47 -13.37
N PHE A 44 5.31 4.46 -12.74
CA PHE A 44 4.71 3.74 -11.62
C PHE A 44 4.30 4.68 -10.49
N PHE A 45 5.20 5.56 -10.03
CA PHE A 45 4.87 6.47 -8.93
C PHE A 45 3.93 7.61 -9.35
N ASN A 46 3.97 8.10 -10.60
CA ASN A 46 2.98 9.05 -11.10
C ASN A 46 1.58 8.44 -11.17
N ASP A 47 1.46 7.24 -11.72
CA ASP A 47 0.18 6.53 -11.84
C ASP A 47 -0.39 6.17 -10.47
N ASN A 48 0.47 6.01 -9.45
CA ASN A 48 0.06 5.53 -8.15
C ASN A 48 -0.06 6.59 -7.03
N CYS A 49 0.76 7.64 -7.03
CA CYS A 49 0.89 8.61 -5.92
C CYS A 49 0.81 10.07 -6.38
N GLY A 50 0.83 10.33 -7.70
CA GLY A 50 0.87 11.68 -8.24
C GLY A 50 2.28 12.20 -8.54
N ASN A 51 2.43 13.52 -8.65
CA ASN A 51 3.53 14.13 -9.40
C ASN A 51 4.92 13.88 -8.78
N VAL A 52 5.72 13.06 -9.48
CA VAL A 52 7.11 12.77 -9.14
C VAL A 52 8.03 13.89 -9.62
N LYS A 53 8.81 14.47 -8.71
CA LYS A 53 9.82 15.50 -9.01
C LYS A 53 10.97 14.92 -9.83
N ARG A 54 11.55 13.84 -9.32
CA ARG A 54 12.75 13.21 -9.88
C ARG A 54 12.86 11.76 -9.39
N VAL A 55 13.44 10.91 -10.22
CA VAL A 55 13.89 9.56 -9.86
C VAL A 55 15.42 9.50 -9.97
N ARG A 56 16.06 8.66 -9.15
CA ARG A 56 17.49 8.38 -9.24
C ARG A 56 17.72 6.90 -8.97
N ILE A 57 18.11 6.14 -9.98
CA ILE A 57 18.54 4.74 -9.79
C ILE A 57 20.05 4.71 -9.52
N ILE A 58 20.48 3.85 -8.61
CA ILE A 58 21.90 3.67 -8.31
C ILE A 58 22.45 2.54 -9.17
N TYR A 59 23.46 2.86 -9.97
CA TYR A 59 24.17 1.92 -10.83
C TYR A 59 25.56 1.63 -10.25
N ASP A 60 26.06 0.42 -10.49
CA ASP A 60 27.44 0.06 -10.22
C ASP A 60 28.35 0.78 -11.25
N ASN A 61 29.40 1.44 -10.76
CA ASN A 61 30.28 2.23 -11.61
C ASN A 61 31.16 1.35 -12.53
N ASN A 62 31.42 0.10 -12.14
CA ASN A 62 32.30 -0.81 -12.89
C ASN A 62 31.51 -1.59 -13.95
N THR A 63 30.35 -2.14 -13.59
CA THR A 63 29.56 -3.00 -14.48
C THR A 63 28.45 -2.24 -15.22
N ARG A 64 28.19 -0.97 -14.85
CA ARG A 64 27.06 -0.16 -15.32
C ARG A 64 25.69 -0.81 -15.10
N GLN A 65 25.61 -1.86 -14.29
CA GLN A 65 24.35 -2.52 -13.95
C GLN A 65 23.65 -1.78 -12.82
N SER A 66 22.32 -1.81 -12.84
CA SER A 66 21.52 -1.32 -11.71
C SER A 66 21.87 -2.11 -10.46
N ARG A 67 21.96 -1.44 -9.31
CA ARG A 67 22.12 -2.12 -8.01
C ARG A 67 20.79 -2.63 -7.45
N GLY A 68 19.71 -2.52 -8.22
CA GLY A 68 18.37 -2.95 -7.80
C GLY A 68 17.75 -2.03 -6.75
N PHE A 69 18.22 -0.78 -6.63
CA PHE A 69 17.59 0.21 -5.76
C PHE A 69 17.78 1.65 -6.28
N GLY A 70 16.92 2.54 -5.83
CA GLY A 70 16.92 3.94 -6.20
C GLY A 70 16.20 4.81 -5.17
N PHE A 71 16.13 6.10 -5.49
CA PHE A 71 15.45 7.11 -4.71
C PHE A 71 14.45 7.85 -5.58
N VAL A 72 13.29 8.14 -5.02
CA VAL A 72 12.23 8.89 -5.71
C VAL A 72 11.92 10.12 -4.88
N TYR A 73 11.84 11.28 -5.53
CA TYR A 73 11.58 12.57 -4.92
C TYR A 73 10.22 13.09 -5.37
N PHE A 74 9.42 13.55 -4.43
CA PHE A 74 8.07 14.05 -4.65
C PHE A 74 7.99 15.56 -4.50
N ASN A 75 7.00 16.16 -5.14
CA ASN A 75 6.67 17.58 -4.97
C ASN A 75 5.79 17.83 -3.74
N THR A 76 5.01 16.83 -3.34
CA THR A 76 3.94 16.94 -2.34
C THR A 76 4.09 15.88 -1.26
N ILE A 77 3.69 16.21 -0.03
CA ILE A 77 3.68 15.26 1.09
C ILE A 77 2.64 14.14 0.90
N GLU A 78 1.54 14.42 0.21
CA GLU A 78 0.51 13.44 -0.15
C GLU A 78 1.11 12.31 -0.98
N ALA A 79 1.75 12.65 -2.11
CA ALA A 79 2.46 11.68 -2.94
C ALA A 79 3.54 10.88 -2.19
N PHE A 80 4.21 11.51 -1.21
CA PHE A 80 5.17 10.81 -0.37
C PHE A 80 4.50 9.76 0.54
N ASN A 81 3.41 10.13 1.23
CA ASN A 81 2.66 9.21 2.09
C ASN A 81 2.03 8.07 1.30
N ASP A 82 1.46 8.36 0.14
CA ASP A 82 0.88 7.36 -0.77
C ASP A 82 1.96 6.37 -1.25
N ALA A 83 3.16 6.87 -1.55
CA ALA A 83 4.24 6.01 -2.00
C ALA A 83 4.75 5.07 -0.89
N LEU A 84 4.73 5.49 0.37
CA LEU A 84 5.03 4.61 1.50
C LEU A 84 4.01 3.46 1.64
N GLN A 85 2.76 3.68 1.23
CA GLN A 85 1.72 2.64 1.23
C GLN A 85 1.88 1.61 0.10
N LEU A 86 2.74 1.88 -0.90
CA LEU A 86 3.06 0.94 -1.99
C LEU A 86 4.14 -0.06 -1.63
N GLN A 87 4.51 -0.17 -0.35
CA GLN A 87 5.42 -1.21 0.10
C GLN A 87 4.89 -2.58 -0.33
N ASN A 88 5.79 -3.47 -0.76
CA ASN A 88 5.47 -4.83 -1.21
C ASN A 88 4.63 -4.91 -2.51
N CYS A 89 4.42 -3.79 -3.22
CA CYS A 89 3.84 -3.84 -4.57
C CYS A 89 4.82 -4.46 -5.57
N GLN A 90 4.29 -5.17 -6.57
CA GLN A 90 5.14 -5.80 -7.60
C GLN A 90 5.39 -4.87 -8.77
N LEU A 91 6.66 -4.71 -9.14
CA LEU A 91 7.11 -4.11 -10.38
C LEU A 91 8.06 -5.09 -11.07
N ASP A 92 7.84 -5.39 -12.35
CA ASP A 92 8.62 -6.37 -13.13
C ASP A 92 8.74 -7.74 -12.44
N GLY A 93 7.68 -8.17 -11.75
CA GLY A 93 7.64 -9.44 -11.02
C GLY A 93 8.43 -9.45 -9.70
N ARG A 94 8.90 -8.30 -9.21
CA ARG A 94 9.64 -8.17 -7.95
C ARG A 94 8.91 -7.27 -6.97
N GLU A 95 8.90 -7.65 -5.70
CA GLU A 95 8.27 -6.86 -4.64
C GLU A 95 9.14 -5.66 -4.27
N LEU A 96 8.61 -4.46 -4.44
CA LEU A 96 9.28 -3.22 -4.10
C LEU A 96 9.41 -3.08 -2.58
N ARG A 97 10.63 -2.78 -2.13
CA ARG A 97 10.89 -2.38 -0.74
C ARG A 97 10.92 -0.87 -0.65
N ILE A 98 9.88 -0.27 -0.07
CA ILE A 98 9.79 1.18 0.09
C ILE A 98 10.07 1.57 1.54
N ALA A 99 10.88 2.60 1.74
CA ALA A 99 11.13 3.19 3.05
C ALA A 99 11.31 4.70 2.92
N PRO A 100 11.08 5.49 3.98
CA PRO A 100 11.50 6.90 4.00
C PRO A 100 13.01 6.99 3.69
N ALA A 101 13.41 7.89 2.80
CA ALA A 101 14.83 8.07 2.51
C ALA A 101 15.48 8.87 3.64
N GLU A 102 16.52 8.31 4.24
CA GLU A 102 17.35 9.05 5.18
C GLU A 102 18.19 10.08 4.41
N THR A 103 17.89 11.37 4.57
CA THR A 103 18.87 12.39 4.20
C THR A 103 19.99 12.40 5.22
N LYS A 104 21.11 11.75 4.88
CA LYS A 104 22.39 12.05 5.50
C LYS A 104 22.73 13.50 5.16
N ASN A 105 22.46 14.41 6.10
CA ASN A 105 23.06 15.73 6.08
C ASN A 105 24.59 15.52 6.04
N SER A 106 25.26 16.09 5.06
CA SER A 106 26.66 15.81 4.76
C SER A 106 27.60 16.31 5.86
N SER A 107 27.91 15.42 6.82
CA SER A 107 29.08 15.45 7.70
C SER A 107 29.48 13.99 8.03
N THR A 108 30.52 13.49 7.38
CA THR A 108 31.20 12.17 7.58
C THR A 108 31.88 12.04 8.97
N PRO A 109 32.48 10.88 9.34
CA PRO A 109 32.03 9.48 9.43
C PRO A 109 32.13 8.98 10.91
N SER A 110 31.53 7.90 11.39
CA SER A 110 32.09 6.53 11.33
C SER A 110 31.34 5.63 12.32
N SER A 111 31.21 4.34 11.96
CA SER A 111 31.32 3.16 12.83
C SER A 111 30.36 3.04 14.03
N SER A 112 29.36 2.15 13.90
CA SER A 112 29.37 0.79 14.50
C SER A 112 28.73 0.84 15.89
N SER A 113 27.89 -0.07 16.35
CA SER A 113 27.66 -1.47 16.03
C SER A 113 26.51 -1.91 16.93
N SER A 114 25.80 -2.98 16.53
CA SER A 114 25.30 -4.06 17.40
C SER A 114 24.59 -3.66 18.71
N SER A 115 23.40 -4.16 19.00
CA SER A 115 23.27 -5.55 19.41
C SER A 115 21.80 -5.92 19.60
N SER A 116 21.50 -7.15 19.24
CA SER A 116 20.42 -7.99 19.77
C SER A 116 20.25 -7.82 21.28
N SER A 117 19.01 -7.85 21.77
CA SER A 117 18.58 -8.75 22.86
C SER A 117 17.08 -8.60 23.12
N THR A 118 16.41 -9.72 22.99
CA THR A 118 15.29 -10.22 23.81
C THR A 118 14.98 -9.44 25.09
N ASN A 119 13.69 -9.21 25.33
CA ASN A 119 13.10 -9.49 26.64
C ASN A 119 11.63 -9.89 26.50
N THR A 120 11.37 -11.15 26.86
CA THR A 120 10.08 -11.70 27.28
C THR A 120 9.64 -11.05 28.59
N THR A 121 8.32 -10.90 28.81
CA THR A 121 7.56 -11.28 30.03
C THR A 121 6.35 -10.36 30.27
N THR A 122 5.17 -10.98 30.21
CA THR A 122 3.90 -10.80 30.96
C THR A 122 3.78 -9.58 31.90
N ASN A 123 2.61 -8.95 32.13
CA ASN A 123 1.39 -9.56 32.66
C ASN A 123 0.23 -8.53 32.80
N THR A 124 -1.01 -9.03 32.70
CA THR A 124 -2.24 -8.72 33.50
C THR A 124 -2.92 -7.33 33.58
N ASN A 125 -4.14 -7.32 33.02
CA ASN A 125 -5.48 -7.06 33.63
C ASN A 125 -6.07 -5.64 33.84
N ALA A 126 -7.33 -5.56 33.34
CA ALA A 126 -8.55 -4.92 33.89
C ALA A 126 -8.68 -3.38 33.79
N ALA A 127 -9.84 -2.75 33.54
CA ALA A 127 -11.21 -3.15 33.18
C ALA A 127 -12.02 -1.88 32.81
N ALA A 128 -13.25 -2.09 32.33
CA ALA A 128 -14.42 -1.18 32.28
C ALA A 128 -14.73 -0.44 30.95
N ASN A 129 -15.70 -0.95 30.19
CA ASN A 129 -17.11 -0.49 30.20
C ASN A 129 -17.99 -1.44 29.35
N VAL A 130 -18.95 -2.19 29.94
CA VAL A 130 -20.37 -1.83 30.19
C VAL A 130 -21.14 -1.66 28.87
N THR A 131 -21.63 -2.75 28.28
CA THR A 131 -22.98 -3.39 28.38
C THR A 131 -24.10 -2.77 27.53
N SER A 132 -24.78 -3.70 26.83
CA SER A 132 -26.18 -3.67 26.40
C SER A 132 -26.50 -2.78 25.20
N SER A 133 -27.41 -3.10 24.28
CA SER A 133 -28.17 -4.27 23.84
C SER A 133 -29.03 -3.72 22.68
N VAL A 134 -29.68 -4.61 21.90
CA VAL A 134 -30.72 -4.30 20.89
C VAL A 134 -30.09 -3.85 19.56
N VAL A 135 -30.21 -4.56 18.43
CA VAL A 135 -31.44 -4.95 17.71
C VAL A 135 -31.14 -6.12 16.74
N PRO A 136 -32.00 -7.15 16.60
CA PRO A 136 -31.94 -8.05 15.45
C PRO A 136 -32.71 -7.38 14.29
N GLN A 137 -32.05 -6.46 13.58
CA GLN A 137 -32.63 -5.93 12.35
C GLN A 137 -32.23 -6.83 11.19
N THR A 138 -33.24 -7.54 10.67
CA THR A 138 -33.28 -8.07 9.32
C THR A 138 -33.19 -6.91 8.33
N THR A 139 -32.00 -6.33 8.17
CA THR A 139 -31.77 -5.33 7.13
C THR A 139 -31.49 -6.06 5.82
N ASN A 140 -32.23 -5.67 4.80
CA ASN A 140 -31.95 -5.98 3.41
C ASN A 140 -30.52 -5.48 3.10
N ARG A 141 -29.51 -6.32 3.35
CA ARG A 141 -28.12 -6.00 3.05
C ARG A 141 -28.00 -6.01 1.53
N SER A 142 -27.66 -4.86 0.97
CA SER A 142 -27.30 -4.71 -0.45
C SER A 142 -26.29 -5.80 -0.86
N ARG A 143 -26.28 -6.18 -2.14
CA ARG A 143 -25.33 -7.16 -2.66
C ARG A 143 -23.89 -6.66 -2.52
N THR A 144 -22.95 -7.53 -2.14
CA THR A 144 -21.53 -7.18 -2.10
C THR A 144 -21.04 -6.77 -3.49
N GLN A 145 -20.30 -5.66 -3.56
CA GLN A 145 -19.79 -5.11 -4.82
C GLN A 145 -18.28 -5.11 -4.84
N VAL A 146 -17.69 -5.59 -5.94
CA VAL A 146 -16.23 -5.56 -6.12
C VAL A 146 -15.86 -4.35 -6.98
N VAL A 147 -15.08 -3.44 -6.41
CA VAL A 147 -14.69 -2.18 -7.07
C VAL A 147 -13.18 -2.08 -7.22
N HIS A 148 -12.73 -1.19 -8.11
CA HIS A 148 -11.31 -0.91 -8.23
C HIS A 148 -10.84 0.03 -7.12
N CYS A 149 -9.82 -0.37 -6.37
CA CYS A 149 -9.38 0.31 -5.14
C CYS A 149 -8.93 1.77 -5.32
N LYS A 150 -8.56 2.21 -6.53
CA LYS A 150 -8.22 3.62 -6.81
C LYS A 150 -9.27 4.41 -7.59
N LYS A 151 -10.28 3.74 -8.15
CA LYS A 151 -11.26 4.40 -9.04
C LYS A 151 -12.62 4.57 -8.38
N SER A 152 -12.82 3.99 -7.22
CA SER A 152 -14.11 3.97 -6.54
C SER A 152 -13.89 3.95 -5.04
N ASN A 153 -14.83 4.54 -4.30
CA ASN A 153 -14.90 4.38 -2.85
C ASN A 153 -15.18 2.92 -2.51
N TYR A 154 -14.53 2.45 -1.46
CA TYR A 154 -14.65 1.09 -0.95
C TYR A 154 -14.66 1.11 0.57
N ASP A 155 -15.19 0.05 1.15
CA ASP A 155 -15.35 -0.12 2.59
C ASP A 155 -14.29 -1.11 3.13
N VAL A 156 -13.94 -2.14 2.34
CA VAL A 156 -12.94 -3.15 2.72
C VAL A 156 -11.94 -3.36 1.58
N TYR A 157 -10.64 -3.25 1.87
CA TYR A 157 -9.58 -3.63 0.93
C TYR A 157 -9.29 -5.13 1.02
N ILE A 158 -9.23 -5.82 -0.12
CA ILE A 158 -9.08 -7.28 -0.18
C ILE A 158 -7.79 -7.74 -0.89
N GLY A 159 -6.78 -6.88 -1.02
CA GLY A 159 -5.50 -7.23 -1.65
C GLY A 159 -4.57 -8.11 -0.80
N ARG A 160 -3.37 -8.40 -1.31
CA ARG A 160 -2.38 -9.30 -0.68
C ARG A 160 -1.94 -8.96 0.76
N PRO A 161 -1.86 -7.69 1.21
CA PRO A 161 -1.56 -7.41 2.62
C PRO A 161 -2.76 -7.62 3.56
N SER A 162 -3.94 -8.00 3.04
CA SER A 162 -5.14 -8.29 3.83
C SER A 162 -5.36 -9.79 4.03
N ASP A 163 -6.17 -10.13 5.03
CA ASP A 163 -6.67 -11.50 5.27
C ASP A 163 -7.38 -12.11 4.05
N TRP A 164 -7.88 -11.27 3.15
CA TRP A 164 -8.66 -11.64 1.97
C TRP A 164 -7.81 -11.82 0.72
N GLY A 165 -6.49 -11.57 0.80
CA GLY A 165 -5.59 -11.59 -0.34
C GLY A 165 -5.51 -12.96 -1.02
N ASN A 166 -5.37 -12.98 -2.34
CA ASN A 166 -5.11 -14.21 -3.07
C ASN A 166 -3.64 -14.65 -2.89
N PRO A 167 -3.34 -15.82 -2.29
CA PRO A 167 -1.96 -16.31 -2.17
C PRO A 167 -1.34 -16.72 -3.50
N PHE A 168 -2.16 -17.04 -4.52
CA PHE A 168 -1.68 -17.47 -5.83
C PHE A 168 -1.35 -16.28 -6.74
N VAL A 169 -0.26 -16.36 -7.49
CA VAL A 169 0.29 -15.29 -8.34
C VAL A 169 0.09 -15.64 -9.81
N ILE A 170 -0.48 -14.71 -10.59
CA ILE A 170 -0.62 -14.87 -12.06
C ILE A 170 0.77 -15.06 -12.68
N GLY A 171 0.89 -16.00 -13.61
CA GLY A 171 2.14 -16.39 -14.25
C GLY A 171 2.84 -17.53 -13.52
N LYS A 172 3.12 -17.39 -12.22
CA LYS A 172 3.75 -18.46 -11.41
C LYS A 172 2.80 -19.62 -11.15
N ASP A 173 1.57 -19.31 -10.74
CA ASP A 173 0.58 -20.28 -10.32
C ASP A 173 -0.48 -20.57 -11.40
N GLY A 174 -0.25 -20.11 -12.63
CA GLY A 174 -1.16 -20.27 -13.77
C GLY A 174 -1.67 -18.95 -14.31
N ASP A 175 -2.60 -19.02 -15.26
CA ASP A 175 -3.24 -17.83 -15.81
C ASP A 175 -4.24 -17.20 -14.82
N ARG A 176 -4.90 -16.11 -15.24
CA ARG A 176 -5.89 -15.41 -14.40
C ARG A 176 -7.02 -16.34 -13.94
N ALA A 177 -7.54 -17.19 -14.83
CA ALA A 177 -8.63 -18.10 -14.49
C ALA A 177 -8.17 -19.19 -13.51
N ASP A 178 -6.96 -19.72 -13.73
CA ASP A 178 -6.33 -20.71 -12.86
C ASP A 178 -6.14 -20.19 -11.44
N VAL A 179 -5.60 -18.98 -11.27
CA VAL A 179 -5.37 -18.43 -9.93
C VAL A 179 -6.68 -18.09 -9.20
N ILE A 180 -7.73 -17.69 -9.93
CA ILE A 180 -9.07 -17.47 -9.34
C ILE A 180 -9.67 -18.80 -8.89
N ARG A 181 -9.57 -19.85 -9.72
CA ARG A 181 -10.03 -21.20 -9.41
C ARG A 181 -9.29 -21.81 -8.22
N LYS A 182 -7.96 -21.62 -8.17
CA LYS A 182 -7.13 -22.02 -7.02
C LYS A 182 -7.54 -21.28 -5.76
N TYR A 183 -7.78 -19.96 -5.85
CA TYR A 183 -8.26 -19.16 -4.74
C TYR A 183 -9.59 -19.67 -4.18
N ARG A 184 -10.58 -19.92 -5.06
CA ARG A 184 -11.86 -20.51 -4.68
C ARG A 184 -11.69 -21.82 -3.91
N SER A 185 -10.85 -22.72 -4.42
CA SER A 185 -10.58 -24.00 -3.77
C SER A 185 -9.84 -23.85 -2.43
N TRP A 186 -9.01 -22.82 -2.29
CA TRP A 186 -8.26 -22.54 -1.06
C TRP A 186 -9.15 -21.95 0.03
N ILE A 187 -9.95 -20.93 -0.27
CA ILE A 187 -10.82 -20.28 0.73
C ILE A 187 -11.92 -21.22 1.25
N MET A 188 -12.45 -22.12 0.40
CA MET A 188 -13.43 -23.12 0.83
C MET A 188 -12.88 -24.13 1.85
N ARG A 189 -11.55 -24.30 1.94
CA ARG A 189 -10.89 -25.17 2.93
C ARG A 189 -10.60 -24.44 4.25
N GLN A 190 -10.98 -23.17 4.38
CA GLN A 190 -10.73 -22.35 5.56
C GLN A 190 -12.07 -21.93 6.20
N PRO A 191 -12.62 -22.73 7.13
CA PRO A 191 -13.96 -22.51 7.67
C PRO A 191 -14.08 -21.16 8.38
N ASP A 192 -13.07 -20.75 9.14
CA ASP A 192 -13.06 -19.47 9.85
C ASP A 192 -13.05 -18.29 8.87
N LEU A 193 -12.19 -18.34 7.85
CA LEU A 193 -12.11 -17.28 6.84
C LEU A 193 -13.41 -17.20 6.01
N LEU A 194 -14.04 -18.34 5.73
CA LEU A 194 -15.33 -18.40 5.05
C LEU A 194 -16.45 -17.78 5.89
N ALA A 195 -16.50 -18.09 7.18
CA ALA A 195 -17.47 -17.51 8.11
C ALA A 195 -17.28 -16.00 8.24
N ARG A 196 -16.02 -15.54 8.32
CA ARG A 196 -15.70 -14.11 8.31
C ARG A 196 -16.12 -13.46 6.98
N ALA A 197 -15.88 -14.09 5.82
CA ALA A 197 -16.27 -13.53 4.52
C ALA A 197 -17.79 -13.28 4.45
N LYS A 198 -18.58 -14.24 4.93
CA LYS A 198 -20.05 -14.14 5.00
C LYS A 198 -20.56 -13.02 5.91
N ASN A 199 -19.85 -12.75 7.01
CA ASN A 199 -20.30 -11.77 7.99
C ASN A 199 -19.75 -10.36 7.73
N GLU A 200 -18.45 -10.27 7.47
CA GLU A 200 -17.70 -9.03 7.35
C GLU A 200 -17.87 -8.38 5.97
N LEU A 201 -17.94 -9.18 4.89
CA LEU A 201 -17.94 -8.65 3.51
C LEU A 201 -19.35 -8.50 2.92
N ARG A 202 -20.38 -9.11 3.52
CA ARG A 202 -21.75 -9.08 2.98
C ARG A 202 -22.30 -7.67 2.94
N GLY A 203 -22.61 -7.20 1.74
CA GLY A 203 -23.09 -5.85 1.42
C GLY A 203 -22.06 -4.73 1.50
N GLN A 204 -20.78 -5.07 1.59
CA GLN A 204 -19.69 -4.09 1.50
C GLN A 204 -19.29 -3.85 0.04
N ARG A 205 -18.71 -2.68 -0.22
CA ARG A 205 -17.89 -2.47 -1.42
C ARG A 205 -16.47 -2.89 -1.13
N ILE A 206 -16.06 -4.00 -1.73
CA ILE A 206 -14.74 -4.58 -1.52
C ILE A 206 -13.79 -4.18 -2.66
N ALA A 207 -12.61 -3.72 -2.31
CA ALA A 207 -11.66 -3.12 -3.24
C ALA A 207 -10.58 -4.09 -3.69
N CYS A 208 -10.49 -4.31 -5.00
CA CYS A 208 -9.45 -5.10 -5.63
C CYS A 208 -8.79 -4.33 -6.80
N TRP A 209 -7.47 -4.43 -6.91
CA TRP A 209 -6.73 -3.80 -8.00
C TRP A 209 -7.07 -4.37 -9.39
N CYS A 210 -7.54 -5.61 -9.44
CA CYS A 210 -7.76 -6.32 -10.70
C CYS A 210 -8.98 -5.84 -11.49
N LYS A 211 -9.92 -5.10 -10.87
CA LYS A 211 -11.13 -4.64 -11.55
C LYS A 211 -10.81 -3.66 -12.70
N PRO A 212 -11.53 -3.72 -13.83
CA PRO A 212 -12.82 -4.39 -14.05
C PRO A 212 -12.74 -5.90 -14.34
N GLU A 213 -11.55 -6.43 -14.61
CA GLU A 213 -11.35 -7.84 -14.96
C GLU A 213 -11.75 -8.79 -13.82
N ALA A 214 -12.05 -10.04 -14.17
CA ALA A 214 -12.35 -11.10 -13.20
C ALA A 214 -11.22 -11.24 -12.18
N CYS A 215 -11.56 -11.38 -10.90
CA CYS A 215 -10.61 -11.39 -9.81
C CYS A 215 -11.05 -12.27 -8.63
N HIS A 216 -10.17 -12.44 -7.64
CA HIS A 216 -10.50 -13.18 -6.42
C HIS A 216 -11.61 -12.50 -5.60
N GLY A 217 -11.76 -11.18 -5.73
CA GLY A 217 -12.85 -10.43 -5.13
C GLY A 217 -14.24 -10.89 -5.58
N ASP A 218 -14.37 -11.37 -6.82
CA ASP A 218 -15.64 -11.91 -7.32
C ASP A 218 -16.04 -13.18 -6.56
N VAL A 219 -15.06 -14.00 -6.19
CA VAL A 219 -15.27 -15.20 -5.36
C VAL A 219 -15.69 -14.81 -3.95
N LEU A 220 -15.05 -13.79 -3.36
CA LEU A 220 -15.42 -13.29 -2.03
C LEU A 220 -16.83 -12.69 -2.00
N ALA A 221 -17.20 -11.92 -3.03
CA ALA A 221 -18.55 -11.38 -3.15
C ALA A 221 -19.60 -12.49 -3.28
N GLU A 222 -19.32 -13.52 -4.09
CA GLU A 222 -20.19 -14.69 -4.20
C GLU A 222 -20.37 -15.42 -2.86
N ILE A 223 -19.27 -15.63 -2.12
CA ILE A 223 -19.32 -16.26 -0.79
C ILE A 223 -20.10 -15.40 0.20
N ALA A 224 -19.87 -14.08 0.17
CA ALA A 224 -20.51 -13.14 1.09
C ALA A 224 -22.02 -13.05 0.88
N ASP A 225 -22.46 -13.13 -0.38
CA ASP A 225 -23.87 -13.08 -0.77
C ASP A 225 -24.54 -14.47 -0.83
N ALA A 226 -23.81 -15.56 -0.56
CA ALA A 226 -24.38 -16.90 -0.53
C ALA A 226 -25.31 -17.04 0.68
N ASP A 227 -26.62 -17.18 0.43
CA ASP A 227 -27.58 -17.48 1.48
C ASP A 227 -27.28 -18.85 2.09
N GLU A 228 -27.31 -18.93 3.43
CA GLU A 228 -27.15 -20.20 4.12
C GLU A 228 -28.28 -21.14 3.70
N ILE A 229 -27.97 -22.13 2.86
CA ILE A 229 -28.84 -23.28 2.66
C ILE A 229 -28.88 -23.99 4.02
N LYS A 230 -29.89 -23.66 4.82
CA LYS A 230 -30.25 -24.45 6.01
C LYS A 230 -30.58 -25.85 5.51
N GLN A 231 -29.64 -26.77 5.67
CA GLN A 231 -29.93 -28.20 5.54
C GLN A 231 -31.02 -28.52 6.59
N SER A 232 -32.16 -28.98 6.07
CA SER A 232 -33.32 -29.44 6.83
C SER A 232 -33.07 -30.83 7.37
#